data_AF-A0A917VBY0-F1
#
_entry.id   AF-A0A917VBY0-F1
#
_cell.length_a   1.000
_cell.length_b   1.000
_cell.length_c   1.000
_cell.angle_alpha   90.00
_cell.angle_beta   90.00
_cell.angle_gamma   90.00
#
_symmetry.space_group_name_H-M   'P 1'
#
loop_
_entity.id
_entity.type
_entity.pdbx_description
1 polymer ?
#
loop_
_entity_poly.entity_id
_entity_poly.type
_entity_poly.pdbx_seq_one_letter_code
_entity_poly.pdbx_strand_id
1 'polypeptide(L)'
;MLCDDIAAAWLAHTDFAGNNTAVGLLSRAIAPQEFDIKRDSLPVAAAADPATAAAILQLLQRGQVPTMAAIRTLTTQNEMRCEAERIERLGKRAQRNIDEFGRVLARLANAYWTEHNTGPTRRDILAEPEVTALIAERVGDVAPSAVKHLWLIERAQRAGWIASNANPGSLCAARRWHTTKYGNRVSQKPVNLVGKLVAGFVIEYTSTKGRPPTWSTLARETRDDRGRRVFFDVADAHAQRRWLTTAEWLHPDEDQPVAGRRGARAVAKDSRV
;
A
#
# COMPACT_ATOMS: atom_id res chain seq x y z
N MET A 1 48.89 -8.38 -21.99
CA MET A 1 48.73 -8.38 -23.48
C MET A 1 47.54 -9.24 -23.89
N LEU A 2 47.56 -10.57 -23.75
CA LEU A 2 46.43 -11.41 -24.20
C LEU A 2 45.08 -11.03 -23.57
N CYS A 3 45.03 -10.70 -22.28
CA CYS A 3 43.78 -10.32 -21.60
C CYS A 3 43.30 -8.90 -21.93
N ASP A 4 44.22 -7.98 -22.24
CA ASP A 4 43.89 -6.62 -22.67
C ASP A 4 43.30 -6.62 -24.08
N ASP A 5 43.84 -7.47 -24.97
CA ASP A 5 43.31 -7.64 -26.33
C ASP A 5 41.91 -8.26 -26.30
N ILE A 6 41.67 -9.25 -25.43
CA ILE A 6 40.35 -9.84 -25.22
C ILE A 6 39.37 -8.81 -24.65
N ALA A 7 39.79 -8.03 -23.66
CA ALA A 7 38.95 -6.98 -23.05
C ALA A 7 38.63 -5.86 -24.06
N ALA A 8 39.60 -5.41 -24.84
CA ALA A 8 39.43 -4.39 -25.88
C ALA A 8 38.51 -4.88 -27.00
N ALA A 9 38.69 -6.13 -27.46
CA ALA A 9 37.82 -6.74 -28.47
C ALA A 9 36.37 -6.86 -27.98
N TRP A 10 36.17 -7.20 -26.71
CA TRP A 10 34.83 -7.26 -26.11
C TRP A 10 34.17 -5.87 -26.02
N LEU A 11 34.91 -4.86 -25.56
CA LEU A 11 34.39 -3.49 -25.40
C LEU A 11 34.22 -2.73 -26.72
N ALA A 12 34.82 -3.19 -27.81
CA ALA A 12 34.80 -2.53 -29.12
C ALA A 12 33.38 -2.27 -29.67
N HIS A 13 32.39 -3.05 -29.24
CA HIS A 13 30.99 -2.94 -29.67
C HIS A 13 30.08 -2.29 -28.61
N THR A 14 30.67 -1.53 -27.68
CA THR A 14 29.97 -0.91 -26.55
C THR A 14 30.35 0.57 -26.43
N ASP A 15 29.67 1.31 -25.56
CA ASP A 15 30.00 2.73 -25.28
C ASP A 15 31.41 2.94 -24.67
N PHE A 16 32.11 1.85 -24.32
CA PHE A 16 33.48 1.85 -23.80
C PHE A 16 34.55 1.57 -24.86
N ALA A 17 34.18 1.54 -26.15
CA ALA A 17 35.16 1.37 -27.23
C ALA A 17 36.28 2.41 -27.13
N GLY A 18 37.53 1.95 -27.12
CA GLY A 18 38.71 2.81 -26.97
C GLY A 18 38.98 3.35 -25.55
N ASN A 19 38.20 2.96 -24.53
CA ASN A 19 38.42 3.38 -23.15
C ASN A 19 39.45 2.49 -22.44
N ASN A 20 40.71 2.93 -22.40
CA ASN A 20 41.82 2.22 -21.76
C ASN A 20 41.59 1.91 -20.27
N THR A 21 40.83 2.75 -19.56
CA THR A 21 40.51 2.52 -18.14
C THR A 21 39.53 1.35 -17.99
N ALA A 22 38.50 1.30 -18.84
CA ALA A 22 37.54 0.21 -18.85
C ALA A 22 38.19 -1.12 -19.29
N VAL A 23 39.09 -1.08 -20.28
CA VAL A 23 39.92 -2.22 -20.69
C VAL A 23 40.71 -2.73 -19.49
N GLY A 24 41.46 -1.87 -18.80
CA GLY A 24 42.26 -2.28 -17.64
C GLY A 24 41.43 -2.86 -16.48
N LEU A 25 40.22 -2.35 -16.23
CA LEU A 25 39.32 -2.90 -15.22
C LEU A 25 38.77 -4.27 -15.62
N LEU A 26 38.45 -4.48 -16.90
CA LEU A 26 37.96 -5.75 -17.42
C LEU A 26 39.09 -6.80 -17.50
N SER A 27 40.30 -6.41 -17.92
CA SER A 27 41.48 -7.28 -17.91
C SER A 27 41.79 -7.84 -16.53
N ARG A 28 41.71 -6.99 -15.48
CA ARG A 28 41.86 -7.41 -14.08
C ARG A 28 40.78 -8.40 -13.62
N ALA A 29 39.60 -8.36 -14.23
CA ALA A 29 38.55 -9.34 -13.95
C ALA A 29 38.78 -10.65 -14.71
N ILE A 30 39.25 -10.60 -15.95
CA ILE A 30 39.52 -11.78 -16.78
C ILE A 30 40.72 -12.59 -16.25
N ALA A 31 41.82 -11.92 -15.88
CA ALA A 31 43.04 -12.57 -15.39
C ALA A 31 43.57 -11.94 -14.09
N PRO A 32 42.85 -12.08 -12.96
CA PRO A 32 43.24 -11.49 -11.69
C PRO A 32 44.62 -11.95 -11.19
N GLN A 33 45.06 -13.15 -11.56
CA GLN A 33 46.38 -13.69 -11.19
C GLN A 33 47.54 -12.90 -11.81
N GLU A 34 47.36 -12.31 -13.00
CA GLU A 34 48.36 -11.44 -13.64
C GLU A 34 48.57 -10.11 -12.88
N PHE A 35 47.68 -9.80 -11.94
CA PHE A 35 47.71 -8.58 -11.12
C PHE A 35 47.94 -8.86 -9.62
N ASP A 36 48.39 -10.07 -9.26
CA ASP A 36 48.58 -10.53 -7.87
C ASP A 36 47.30 -10.42 -7.00
N ILE A 37 46.14 -10.59 -7.63
CA ILE A 37 44.84 -10.57 -6.95
C ILE A 37 44.35 -12.00 -6.74
N LYS A 38 44.19 -12.42 -5.47
CA LYS A 38 43.59 -13.72 -5.12
C LYS A 38 42.06 -13.68 -5.29
N ARG A 39 41.57 -13.75 -6.52
CA ARG A 39 40.15 -13.80 -6.89
C ARG A 39 39.90 -14.76 -8.05
N ASP A 40 38.66 -15.21 -8.16
CA ASP A 40 38.22 -16.02 -9.29
C ASP A 40 38.20 -15.20 -10.59
N SER A 41 38.72 -15.78 -11.66
CA SER A 41 38.70 -15.21 -13.01
C SER A 41 37.27 -15.11 -13.54
N LEU A 42 36.97 -14.01 -14.21
CA LEU A 42 35.73 -13.83 -14.96
C LEU A 42 35.79 -14.66 -16.26
N PRO A 43 34.94 -15.68 -16.45
CA PRO A 43 34.93 -16.44 -17.69
C PRO A 43 34.46 -15.54 -18.83
N VAL A 44 35.24 -15.41 -19.90
CA VAL A 44 34.88 -14.59 -21.07
C VAL A 44 33.53 -15.03 -21.68
N ALA A 45 33.22 -16.34 -21.60
CA ALA A 45 31.94 -16.90 -22.02
C ALA A 45 30.73 -16.42 -21.17
N ALA A 46 30.94 -15.99 -19.92
CA ALA A 46 29.86 -15.46 -19.09
C ALA A 46 29.31 -14.15 -19.66
N ALA A 47 30.10 -13.42 -20.45
CA ALA A 47 29.67 -12.19 -21.12
C ALA A 47 28.76 -12.43 -22.35
N ALA A 48 28.48 -13.69 -22.71
CA ALA A 48 27.49 -14.03 -23.74
C ALA A 48 26.04 -13.96 -23.21
N ASP A 49 25.84 -14.06 -21.89
CA ASP A 49 24.54 -13.84 -21.26
C ASP A 49 24.21 -12.33 -21.24
N PRO A 50 23.10 -11.87 -21.84
CA PRO A 50 22.77 -10.45 -21.92
C PRO A 50 22.68 -9.75 -20.55
N ALA A 51 22.18 -10.44 -19.52
CA ALA A 51 22.06 -9.86 -18.18
C ALA A 51 23.44 -9.67 -17.53
N THR A 52 24.31 -10.65 -17.68
CA THR A 52 25.71 -10.61 -17.23
C THR A 52 26.49 -9.52 -17.98
N ALA A 53 26.35 -9.44 -19.30
CA ALA A 53 26.98 -8.39 -20.11
C ALA A 53 26.55 -6.98 -19.66
N ALA A 54 25.25 -6.77 -19.45
CA ALA A 54 24.73 -5.50 -18.94
C ALA A 54 25.25 -5.15 -17.54
N ALA A 55 25.39 -6.14 -16.65
CA ALA A 55 25.97 -5.95 -15.32
C ALA A 55 27.47 -5.60 -15.39
N ILE A 56 28.23 -6.23 -16.28
CA ILE A 56 29.65 -5.91 -16.53
C ILE A 56 29.78 -4.44 -16.95
N LEU A 57 29.01 -3.99 -17.94
CA LEU A 57 29.07 -2.60 -18.43
C LEU A 57 28.70 -1.59 -17.34
N GLN A 58 27.69 -1.89 -16.52
CA GLN A 58 27.31 -1.03 -15.40
C GLN A 58 28.40 -0.94 -14.32
N LEU A 59 29.12 -2.03 -14.03
CA LEU A 59 30.25 -2.01 -13.09
C LEU A 59 31.41 -1.19 -13.65
N LEU A 60 31.73 -1.34 -14.93
CA LEU A 60 32.75 -0.54 -15.61
C LEU A 60 32.39 0.95 -15.62
N GLN A 61 31.12 1.30 -15.83
CA GLN A 61 30.64 2.69 -15.73
C GLN A 61 30.85 3.29 -14.34
N ARG A 62 30.80 2.47 -13.29
CA ARG A 62 31.07 2.86 -11.89
C ARG A 62 32.55 2.82 -11.52
N GLY A 63 33.44 2.50 -12.47
CA GLY A 63 34.87 2.33 -12.22
C GLY A 63 35.22 1.10 -11.38
N GLN A 64 34.33 0.10 -11.33
CA GLN A 64 34.50 -1.11 -10.53
C GLN A 64 35.01 -2.29 -11.37
N VAL A 65 35.82 -3.16 -10.77
CA VAL A 65 36.28 -4.41 -11.41
C VAL A 65 35.11 -5.42 -11.46
N PRO A 66 34.69 -5.90 -12.65
CA PRO A 66 33.50 -6.75 -12.80
C PRO A 66 33.75 -8.21 -12.39
N THR A 67 33.92 -8.45 -11.09
CA THR A 67 34.05 -9.82 -10.55
C THR A 67 32.70 -10.57 -10.59
N MET A 68 32.73 -11.91 -10.66
CA MET A 68 31.49 -12.72 -10.65
C MET A 68 30.60 -12.49 -9.43
N ALA A 69 31.19 -12.21 -8.26
CA ALA A 69 30.43 -11.83 -7.06
C ALA A 69 29.71 -10.49 -7.25
N ALA A 70 30.42 -9.46 -7.74
CA ALA A 70 29.84 -8.14 -8.00
C ALA A 70 28.76 -8.18 -9.09
N ILE A 71 28.98 -8.96 -10.15
CA ILE A 71 27.99 -9.21 -11.21
C ILE A 71 26.74 -9.84 -10.61
N ARG A 72 26.85 -10.96 -9.88
CA ARG A 72 25.70 -11.62 -9.24
C ARG A 72 24.93 -10.67 -8.34
N THR A 73 25.63 -9.92 -7.48
CA THR A 73 24.99 -8.92 -6.61
C THR A 73 24.26 -7.86 -7.42
N LEU A 74 24.88 -7.30 -8.46
CA LEU A 74 24.28 -6.26 -9.28
C LEU A 74 23.08 -6.76 -10.08
N THR A 75 23.16 -7.98 -10.63
CA THR A 75 22.05 -8.63 -11.33
C THR A 75 20.86 -8.80 -10.38
N THR A 76 21.07 -9.36 -9.18
CA THR A 76 20.00 -9.48 -8.18
C THR A 76 19.45 -8.12 -7.75
N GLN A 77 20.30 -7.10 -7.58
CA GLN A 77 19.84 -5.74 -7.27
C GLN A 77 18.99 -5.14 -8.40
N ASN A 78 19.38 -5.34 -9.64
CA ASN A 78 18.64 -4.88 -10.82
C ASN A 78 17.29 -5.59 -10.93
N GLU A 79 17.25 -6.90 -10.73
CA GLU A 79 16.00 -7.68 -10.68
C GLU A 79 15.07 -7.17 -9.58
N MET A 80 15.58 -6.97 -8.36
CA MET A 80 14.80 -6.41 -7.25
C MET A 80 14.26 -5.01 -7.58
N ARG A 81 15.07 -4.16 -8.23
CA ARG A 81 14.64 -2.82 -8.66
C ARG A 81 13.55 -2.89 -9.72
N CYS A 82 13.73 -3.72 -10.75
CA CYS A 82 12.74 -3.90 -11.81
C CYS A 82 11.41 -4.43 -11.24
N GLU A 83 11.45 -5.38 -10.32
CA GLU A 83 10.25 -5.90 -9.67
C GLU A 83 9.58 -4.86 -8.77
N ALA A 84 10.37 -4.05 -8.03
CA ALA A 84 9.83 -2.94 -7.25
C ALA A 84 9.12 -1.90 -8.13
N GLU A 85 9.71 -1.52 -9.26
CA GLU A 85 9.09 -0.62 -10.23
C GLU A 85 7.83 -1.22 -10.84
N ARG A 86 7.84 -2.51 -11.17
CA ARG A 86 6.66 -3.22 -11.67
C ARG A 86 5.53 -3.18 -10.65
N ILE A 87 5.82 -3.52 -9.39
CA ILE A 87 4.86 -3.46 -8.27
C ILE A 87 4.32 -2.04 -8.10
N GLU A 88 5.18 -1.02 -8.19
CA GLU A 88 4.75 0.38 -8.09
C GLU A 88 3.76 0.75 -9.21
N ARG A 89 4.05 0.34 -10.45
CA ARG A 89 3.16 0.56 -11.61
C ARG A 89 1.81 -0.13 -11.42
N LEU A 90 1.80 -1.38 -10.98
CA LEU A 90 0.59 -2.14 -10.66
C LEU A 90 -0.19 -1.46 -9.54
N GLY A 91 0.52 -0.99 -8.52
CA GLY A 91 -0.03 -0.12 -7.47
C GLY A 91 -0.71 1.10 -8.07
N LYS A 92 -0.07 1.88 -8.95
CA LYS A 92 -0.71 3.07 -9.55
C LYS A 92 -2.03 2.74 -10.28
N ARG A 93 -2.11 1.58 -10.96
CA ARG A 93 -3.37 1.11 -11.58
C ARG A 93 -4.44 0.77 -10.56
N ALA A 94 -4.08 0.06 -9.49
CA ALA A 94 -4.99 -0.23 -8.39
C ALA A 94 -5.54 1.04 -7.73
N GLN A 95 -4.72 2.09 -7.59
CA GLN A 95 -5.16 3.37 -7.00
C GLN A 95 -6.21 4.08 -7.87
N ARG A 96 -6.06 4.04 -9.20
CA ARG A 96 -7.02 4.66 -10.13
C ARG A 96 -8.41 4.02 -10.06
N ASN A 97 -8.47 2.72 -9.75
CA ASN A 97 -9.70 1.96 -9.64
C ASN A 97 -10.15 1.74 -8.18
N ILE A 98 -9.62 2.53 -7.23
CA ILE A 98 -9.85 2.26 -5.79
C ILE A 98 -11.32 2.32 -5.38
N ASP A 99 -12.14 3.07 -6.12
CA ASP A 99 -13.58 3.18 -5.86
C ASP A 99 -14.38 1.96 -6.29
N GLU A 100 -13.91 1.24 -7.30
CA GLU A 100 -14.52 -0.01 -7.73
C GLU A 100 -14.11 -1.14 -6.78
N PHE A 101 -12.81 -1.27 -6.50
CA PHE A 101 -12.30 -2.19 -5.49
C PHE A 101 -12.95 -1.95 -4.12
N GLY A 102 -13.01 -0.70 -3.68
CA GLY A 102 -13.59 -0.34 -2.40
C GLY A 102 -15.07 -0.69 -2.29
N ARG A 103 -15.85 -0.52 -3.36
CA ARG A 103 -17.26 -0.93 -3.39
C ARG A 103 -17.43 -2.44 -3.25
N VAL A 104 -16.65 -3.22 -4.00
CA VAL A 104 -16.69 -4.69 -3.93
C VAL A 104 -16.27 -5.18 -2.55
N LEU A 105 -15.14 -4.70 -2.03
CA LEU A 105 -14.65 -5.05 -0.69
C LEU A 105 -15.66 -4.70 0.41
N ALA A 106 -16.28 -3.51 0.34
CA ALA A 106 -17.26 -3.11 1.34
C ALA A 106 -18.53 -3.97 1.28
N ARG A 107 -19.01 -4.30 0.07
CA ARG A 107 -20.16 -5.18 -0.12
C ARG A 107 -19.90 -6.57 0.44
N LEU A 108 -18.77 -7.18 0.06
CA LEU A 108 -18.38 -8.52 0.53
C LEU A 108 -18.20 -8.55 2.06
N ALA A 109 -17.50 -7.57 2.62
CA ALA A 109 -17.35 -7.46 4.07
C ALA A 109 -18.71 -7.32 4.79
N ASN A 110 -19.61 -6.50 4.25
CA ASN A 110 -20.94 -6.34 4.82
C ASN A 110 -21.76 -7.64 4.76
N ALA A 111 -21.73 -8.35 3.62
CA ALA A 111 -22.40 -9.63 3.47
C ALA A 111 -21.85 -10.67 4.47
N TYR A 112 -20.53 -10.77 4.58
CA TYR A 112 -19.85 -11.68 5.50
C TYR A 112 -20.25 -11.44 6.96
N TRP A 113 -20.34 -10.17 7.38
CA TRP A 113 -20.84 -9.84 8.72
C TRP A 113 -22.29 -10.24 8.95
N THR A 114 -23.15 -10.09 7.95
CA THR A 114 -24.56 -10.50 8.04
C THR A 114 -24.68 -12.01 8.20
N GLU A 115 -23.81 -12.77 7.55
CA GLU A 115 -23.82 -14.24 7.56
C GLU A 115 -23.16 -14.82 8.83
N HIS A 116 -22.01 -14.29 9.23
CA HIS A 116 -21.16 -14.91 10.25
C HIS A 116 -21.10 -14.17 11.58
N ASN A 117 -21.74 -13.00 11.71
CA ASN A 117 -21.63 -12.11 12.88
C ASN A 117 -20.18 -11.73 13.26
N THR A 118 -19.25 -11.88 12.32
CA THR A 118 -17.85 -11.45 12.40
C THR A 118 -17.43 -10.96 11.02
N GLY A 119 -16.35 -10.19 10.93
CA GLY A 119 -15.80 -9.75 9.65
C GLY A 119 -14.86 -10.78 9.04
N PRO A 120 -14.58 -10.70 7.72
CA PRO A 120 -13.59 -11.55 7.10
C PRO A 120 -12.18 -11.13 7.51
N THR A 121 -11.21 -12.04 7.39
CA THR A 121 -9.80 -11.63 7.46
C THR A 121 -9.40 -10.93 6.15
N ARG A 122 -8.27 -10.21 6.19
CA ARG A 122 -7.69 -9.60 4.98
C ARG A 122 -7.37 -10.65 3.91
N ARG A 123 -6.98 -11.85 4.32
CA ARG A 123 -6.66 -12.94 3.40
C ARG A 123 -7.91 -13.46 2.72
N ASP A 124 -8.96 -13.71 3.50
CA ASP A 124 -10.22 -14.28 2.99
C ASP A 124 -10.83 -13.34 1.94
N ILE A 125 -10.96 -12.04 2.28
CA ILE A 125 -11.60 -11.09 1.36
C ILE A 125 -10.81 -10.86 0.07
N LEU A 126 -9.48 -10.99 0.10
CA LEU A 126 -8.63 -10.86 -1.09
C LEU A 126 -8.60 -12.15 -1.92
N ALA A 127 -8.96 -13.29 -1.33
CA ALA A 127 -9.09 -14.57 -2.02
C ALA A 127 -10.46 -14.74 -2.70
N GLU A 128 -11.43 -13.87 -2.41
CA GLU A 128 -12.76 -13.90 -3.03
C GLU A 128 -12.68 -13.87 -4.56
N PRO A 129 -13.40 -14.76 -5.28
CA PRO A 129 -13.33 -14.86 -6.74
C PRO A 129 -13.61 -13.54 -7.46
N GLU A 130 -14.54 -12.75 -6.94
CA GLU A 130 -14.88 -11.45 -7.53
C GLU A 130 -13.74 -10.42 -7.37
N VAL A 131 -13.01 -10.46 -6.26
CA VAL A 131 -11.86 -9.57 -6.03
C VAL A 131 -10.69 -10.00 -6.92
N THR A 132 -10.42 -11.29 -7.02
CA THR A 132 -9.34 -11.81 -7.88
C THR A 132 -9.61 -11.53 -9.36
N ALA A 133 -10.85 -11.70 -9.82
CA ALA A 133 -11.26 -11.31 -11.17
C ALA A 133 -11.08 -9.80 -11.42
N LEU A 134 -11.49 -8.95 -10.48
CA LEU A 134 -11.35 -7.50 -10.61
C LEU A 134 -9.88 -7.06 -10.62
N ILE A 135 -9.00 -7.73 -9.88
CA ILE A 135 -7.55 -7.50 -9.94
C ILE A 135 -7.03 -7.81 -11.34
N ALA A 136 -7.36 -8.98 -11.89
CA ALA A 136 -6.94 -9.38 -13.22
C ALA A 136 -7.41 -8.38 -14.29
N GLU A 137 -8.66 -7.91 -14.21
CA GLU A 137 -9.25 -6.96 -15.14
C GLU A 137 -8.60 -5.56 -15.07
N ARG A 138 -8.40 -5.02 -13.86
CA ARG A 138 -8.02 -3.60 -13.67
C ARG A 138 -6.55 -3.35 -13.43
N VAL A 139 -5.82 -4.35 -12.96
CA VAL A 139 -4.40 -4.25 -12.62
C VAL A 139 -3.56 -5.03 -13.62
N GLY A 140 -4.02 -6.23 -13.98
CA GLY A 140 -3.37 -7.19 -14.87
C GLY A 140 -2.98 -8.46 -14.12
N ASP A 141 -2.12 -9.27 -14.74
CA ASP A 141 -1.63 -10.51 -14.13
C ASP A 141 -0.72 -10.22 -12.93
N VAL A 142 -1.19 -10.65 -11.75
CA VAL A 142 -0.53 -10.48 -10.46
C VAL A 142 -0.54 -11.83 -9.75
N ALA A 143 0.65 -12.35 -9.44
CA ALA A 143 0.76 -13.57 -8.67
C ALA A 143 0.01 -13.43 -7.32
N PRO A 144 -0.68 -14.48 -6.84
CA PRO A 144 -1.43 -14.41 -5.57
C PRO A 144 -0.59 -13.94 -4.37
N SER A 145 0.69 -14.35 -4.31
CA SER A 145 1.64 -13.92 -3.28
C SER A 145 2.00 -12.43 -3.33
N ALA A 146 1.83 -11.79 -4.50
CA ALA A 146 2.15 -10.40 -4.75
C ALA A 146 0.96 -9.44 -4.53
N VAL A 147 -0.27 -9.95 -4.37
CA VAL A 147 -1.49 -9.13 -4.15
C VAL A 147 -1.35 -8.20 -2.95
N LYS A 148 -0.65 -8.63 -1.89
CA LYS A 148 -0.35 -7.80 -0.71
C LYS A 148 0.39 -6.49 -1.06
N HIS A 149 1.20 -6.51 -2.12
CA HIS A 149 1.97 -5.35 -2.58
C HIS A 149 1.13 -4.34 -3.38
N LEU A 150 -0.15 -4.61 -3.61
CA LEU A 150 -1.09 -3.64 -4.18
C LEU A 150 -1.65 -2.67 -3.12
N TRP A 151 -1.50 -3.01 -1.83
CA TRP A 151 -2.01 -2.21 -0.70
C TRP A 151 -3.52 -1.88 -0.84
N LEU A 152 -4.29 -2.79 -1.43
CA LEU A 152 -5.71 -2.57 -1.75
C LEU A 152 -6.52 -2.26 -0.49
N ILE A 153 -6.28 -3.02 0.58
CA ILE A 153 -6.97 -2.87 1.86
C ILE A 153 -6.66 -1.49 2.45
N GLU A 154 -5.38 -1.13 2.56
CA GLU A 154 -4.96 0.15 3.14
C GLU A 154 -5.49 1.34 2.33
N ARG A 155 -5.51 1.22 1.01
CA ARG A 155 -6.04 2.28 0.12
C ARG A 155 -7.55 2.39 0.21
N ALA A 156 -8.27 1.28 0.27
CA ALA A 156 -9.72 1.27 0.41
C ALA A 156 -10.14 1.80 1.80
N GLN A 157 -9.34 1.52 2.83
CA GLN A 157 -9.50 2.12 4.16
C GLN A 157 -9.31 3.63 4.13
N ARG A 158 -8.23 4.13 3.50
CA ARG A 158 -7.98 5.58 3.36
C ARG A 158 -9.08 6.27 2.56
N ALA A 159 -9.61 5.62 1.53
CA ALA A 159 -10.74 6.10 0.73
C ALA A 159 -12.09 6.01 1.46
N GLY A 160 -12.15 5.40 2.65
CA GLY A 160 -13.34 5.31 3.49
C GLY A 160 -14.35 4.24 3.08
N TRP A 161 -13.96 3.30 2.22
CA TRP A 161 -14.82 2.20 1.77
C TRP A 161 -14.93 1.08 2.79
N ILE A 162 -13.82 0.74 3.46
CA ILE A 162 -13.75 -0.30 4.49
C ILE A 162 -13.05 0.21 5.75
N ALA A 163 -13.24 -0.48 6.87
CA ALA A 163 -12.52 -0.28 8.12
C ALA A 163 -12.03 -1.63 8.66
N SER A 164 -10.89 -1.63 9.36
CA SER A 164 -10.34 -2.78 10.06
C SER A 164 -9.44 -2.28 11.18
N ASN A 165 -9.23 -3.09 12.20
CA ASN A 165 -8.26 -2.86 13.28
C ASN A 165 -7.27 -4.03 13.38
N ALA A 166 -6.49 -4.08 14.45
CA ALA A 166 -5.49 -5.12 14.65
C ALA A 166 -6.09 -6.52 14.87
N ASN A 167 -7.37 -6.62 15.23
CA ASN A 167 -8.01 -7.90 15.49
C ASN A 167 -8.35 -8.58 14.16
N PRO A 168 -8.01 -9.88 14.01
CA PRO A 168 -8.52 -10.71 12.92
C PRO A 168 -10.06 -10.66 12.88
N GLY A 169 -10.62 -10.67 11.68
CA GLY A 169 -12.07 -10.62 11.50
C GLY A 169 -12.74 -9.27 11.83
N SER A 170 -11.97 -8.19 11.95
CA SER A 170 -12.53 -6.85 12.19
C SER A 170 -12.97 -6.11 10.91
N LEU A 171 -12.69 -6.67 9.73
CA LEU A 171 -12.90 -5.97 8.46
C LEU A 171 -14.40 -5.75 8.23
N CYS A 172 -14.81 -4.51 8.00
CA CYS A 172 -16.20 -4.13 7.78
C CYS A 172 -16.32 -3.03 6.74
N ALA A 173 -17.53 -2.84 6.20
CA ALA A 173 -17.85 -1.67 5.39
C ALA A 173 -17.73 -0.39 6.22
N ALA A 174 -17.23 0.69 5.61
CA ALA A 174 -17.04 1.98 6.27
C ALA A 174 -17.91 3.08 5.66
N ARG A 175 -17.73 4.30 6.17
CA ARG A 175 -18.49 5.51 5.85
C ARG A 175 -18.99 5.58 4.40
N ARG A 176 -18.09 5.48 3.42
CA ARG A 176 -18.43 5.73 2.01
C ARG A 176 -19.41 4.71 1.47
N TRP A 177 -19.33 3.45 1.91
CA TRP A 177 -20.32 2.43 1.59
C TRP A 177 -21.73 2.83 2.03
N HIS A 178 -21.87 3.23 3.30
CA HIS A 178 -23.16 3.61 3.86
C HIS A 178 -23.75 4.85 3.18
N THR A 179 -22.91 5.79 2.73
CA THR A 179 -23.38 7.11 2.29
C THR A 179 -23.42 7.38 0.82
N THR A 180 -22.86 6.48 0.00
CA THR A 180 -22.90 6.63 -1.45
C THR A 180 -24.35 6.80 -1.95
N LYS A 181 -25.32 6.09 -1.35
CA LYS A 181 -26.75 6.19 -1.70
C LYS A 181 -27.41 7.53 -1.34
N TYR A 182 -26.82 8.32 -0.44
CA TYR A 182 -27.40 9.60 0.00
C TYR A 182 -26.83 10.81 -0.75
N GLY A 183 -25.72 10.65 -1.47
CA GLY A 183 -25.06 11.72 -2.21
C GLY A 183 -24.88 13.00 -1.37
N ASN A 184 -25.22 14.15 -1.94
CA ASN A 184 -25.02 15.45 -1.29
C ASN A 184 -25.92 15.74 -0.08
N ARG A 185 -26.83 14.83 0.30
CA ARG A 185 -27.70 14.99 1.50
C ARG A 185 -26.93 14.84 2.82
N VAL A 186 -25.74 14.26 2.76
CA VAL A 186 -24.84 14.08 3.90
C VAL A 186 -23.44 14.60 3.59
N SER A 187 -22.66 14.87 4.64
CA SER A 187 -21.29 15.35 4.51
C SER A 187 -20.43 14.37 3.70
N GLN A 188 -19.71 14.94 2.72
CA GLN A 188 -18.75 14.26 1.85
C GLN A 188 -17.31 14.46 2.32
N LYS A 189 -17.11 14.90 3.56
CA LYS A 189 -15.78 15.05 4.13
C LYS A 189 -15.06 13.70 4.23
N PRO A 190 -13.71 13.69 4.20
CA PRO A 190 -12.94 12.45 4.35
C PRO A 190 -13.32 11.67 5.61
N VAL A 191 -13.27 10.35 5.55
CA VAL A 191 -13.68 9.43 6.64
C VAL A 191 -13.04 9.78 7.98
N ASN A 192 -11.78 10.19 7.99
CA ASN A 192 -11.07 10.57 9.21
C ASN A 192 -11.61 11.86 9.82
N LEU A 193 -12.00 12.84 9.00
CA LEU A 193 -12.60 14.07 9.50
C LEU A 193 -14.01 13.80 10.05
N VAL A 194 -14.78 12.94 9.38
CA VAL A 194 -16.10 12.52 9.86
C VAL A 194 -15.98 11.81 11.22
N GLY A 195 -15.05 10.87 11.36
CA GLY A 195 -14.83 10.19 12.64
C GLY A 195 -14.41 11.15 13.76
N LYS A 196 -13.58 12.15 13.43
CA LYS A 196 -13.20 13.22 14.37
C LYS A 196 -14.38 14.10 14.77
N LEU A 197 -15.23 14.52 13.82
CA LEU A 197 -16.44 15.30 14.10
C LEU A 197 -17.39 14.54 15.03
N VAL A 198 -17.60 13.26 14.77
CA VAL A 198 -18.44 12.38 15.62
C VAL A 198 -17.86 12.27 17.03
N ALA A 199 -16.56 12.01 17.17
CA ALA A 199 -15.92 11.93 18.48
C ALA A 199 -15.94 13.27 19.24
N GLY A 200 -15.68 14.37 18.54
CA GLY A 200 -15.74 15.73 19.10
C GLY A 200 -17.12 16.07 19.65
N PHE A 201 -18.17 15.81 18.86
CA PHE A 201 -19.56 15.99 19.31
C PHE A 201 -19.86 15.18 20.57
N VAL A 202 -19.47 13.90 20.60
CA VAL A 202 -19.71 13.04 21.77
C VAL A 202 -19.00 13.57 23.02
N ILE A 203 -17.74 14.01 22.90
CA ILE A 203 -16.97 14.57 24.01
C ILE A 203 -17.60 15.86 24.52
N GLU A 204 -17.89 16.80 23.62
CA GLU A 204 -18.50 18.09 23.95
C GLU A 204 -19.86 17.90 24.61
N TYR A 205 -20.72 17.06 24.02
CA TYR A 205 -22.04 16.76 24.56
C TYR A 205 -21.95 16.14 25.95
N THR A 206 -21.05 15.18 26.14
CA THR A 206 -20.84 14.53 27.45
C THR A 206 -20.36 15.52 28.49
N SER A 207 -19.40 16.39 28.15
CA SER A 207 -18.89 17.42 29.06
C SER A 207 -19.95 18.46 29.44
N THR A 208 -20.83 18.82 28.50
CA THR A 208 -21.86 19.84 28.71
C THR A 208 -23.09 19.31 29.42
N LYS A 209 -23.49 18.06 29.13
CA LYS A 209 -24.75 17.46 29.63
C LYS A 209 -24.52 16.46 30.76
N GLY A 210 -23.28 16.15 31.12
CA GLY A 210 -22.92 15.16 32.14
C GLY A 210 -23.26 13.72 31.76
N ARG A 211 -23.64 13.45 30.50
CA ARG A 211 -23.99 12.12 30.00
C ARG A 211 -23.74 12.00 28.49
N PRO A 212 -23.45 10.80 27.97
CA PRO A 212 -23.30 10.60 26.53
C PRO A 212 -24.58 10.94 25.75
N PRO A 213 -24.46 11.35 24.46
CA PRO A 213 -25.64 11.56 23.62
C PRO A 213 -26.32 10.23 23.31
N THR A 214 -27.60 10.27 22.94
CA THR A 214 -28.27 9.12 22.30
C THR A 214 -27.91 9.06 20.82
N TRP A 215 -28.06 7.90 20.17
CA TRP A 215 -27.90 7.76 18.72
C TRP A 215 -28.79 8.73 17.93
N SER A 216 -30.03 8.96 18.39
CA SER A 216 -30.95 9.93 17.78
C SER A 216 -30.42 11.36 17.85
N THR A 217 -29.82 11.73 19.00
CA THR A 217 -29.21 13.05 19.19
C THR A 217 -27.99 13.21 18.30
N LEU A 218 -27.10 12.20 18.30
CA LEU A 218 -25.91 12.16 17.44
C LEU A 218 -26.28 12.32 15.96
N ALA A 219 -27.26 11.56 15.47
CA ALA A 219 -27.72 11.62 14.09
C ALA A 219 -28.29 12.99 13.72
N ARG A 220 -29.13 13.55 14.61
CA ARG A 220 -29.83 14.80 14.36
C ARG A 220 -28.94 16.02 14.47
N GLU A 221 -27.93 16.03 15.34
CA GLU A 221 -27.22 17.26 15.71
C GLU A 221 -25.79 17.34 15.15
N THR A 222 -25.17 16.21 14.79
CA THR A 222 -23.82 16.24 14.21
C THR A 222 -23.84 16.85 12.81
N ARG A 223 -23.03 17.90 12.61
CA ARG A 223 -22.86 18.62 11.34
C ARG A 223 -21.38 18.76 11.00
N ASP A 224 -21.08 18.92 9.71
CA ASP A 224 -19.78 19.42 9.28
C ASP A 224 -19.71 20.96 9.37
N ASP A 225 -18.52 21.49 9.08
CA ASP A 225 -18.21 22.93 9.03
C ASP A 225 -19.07 23.75 8.06
N ARG A 226 -19.79 23.08 7.15
CA ARG A 226 -20.74 23.70 6.20
C ARG A 226 -22.19 23.47 6.60
N GLY A 227 -22.45 23.01 7.83
CA GLY A 227 -23.80 22.73 8.32
C GLY A 227 -24.46 21.50 7.68
N ARG A 228 -23.71 20.64 6.96
CA ARG A 228 -24.27 19.43 6.36
C ARG A 228 -24.35 18.30 7.39
N ARG A 229 -25.41 17.51 7.33
CA ARG A 229 -25.62 16.37 8.23
C ARG A 229 -24.51 15.33 8.06
N VAL A 230 -23.97 14.81 9.16
CA VAL A 230 -23.04 13.67 9.08
C VAL A 230 -23.81 12.40 8.77
N PHE A 231 -24.92 12.16 9.46
CA PHE A 231 -25.80 11.01 9.25
C PHE A 231 -27.07 11.46 8.54
N PHE A 232 -27.62 10.61 7.67
CA PHE A 232 -28.88 10.92 7.00
C PHE A 232 -30.05 10.92 8.00
N ASP A 233 -30.13 9.86 8.79
CA ASP A 233 -31.10 9.61 9.85
C ASP A 233 -30.50 8.75 10.97
N VAL A 234 -31.34 8.33 11.93
CA VAL A 234 -30.93 7.49 13.06
C VAL A 234 -30.54 6.07 12.62
N ALA A 235 -31.22 5.51 11.62
CA ALA A 235 -30.92 4.19 11.09
C ALA A 235 -29.55 4.16 10.41
N ASP A 236 -29.21 5.20 9.66
CA ASP A 236 -27.88 5.41 9.06
C ASP A 236 -26.79 5.54 10.13
N ALA A 237 -27.06 6.26 11.22
CA ALA A 237 -26.12 6.35 12.34
C ALA A 237 -25.85 4.98 12.98
N HIS A 238 -26.88 4.17 13.21
CA HIS A 238 -26.73 2.80 13.69
C HIS A 238 -26.00 1.90 12.69
N ALA A 239 -26.33 1.98 11.40
CA ALA A 239 -25.64 1.22 10.36
C ALA A 239 -24.13 1.55 10.31
N GLN A 240 -23.78 2.79 10.64
CA GLN A 240 -22.40 3.27 10.70
C GLN A 240 -21.69 2.99 12.03
N ARG A 241 -22.39 2.47 13.06
CA ARG A 241 -21.80 2.15 14.38
C ARG A 241 -20.57 1.26 14.24
N ARG A 242 -20.67 0.20 13.43
CA ARG A 242 -19.60 -0.81 13.31
C ARG A 242 -18.27 -0.22 12.84
N TRP A 243 -18.26 0.62 11.81
CA TRP A 243 -16.99 1.18 11.35
C TRP A 243 -16.44 2.24 12.32
N LEU A 244 -17.31 2.99 13.00
CA LEU A 244 -16.92 3.97 14.02
C LEU A 244 -16.23 3.30 15.21
N THR A 245 -16.73 2.15 15.64
CA THR A 245 -16.13 1.35 16.72
C THR A 245 -14.88 0.62 16.25
N THR A 246 -14.92 -0.05 15.08
CA THR A 246 -13.76 -0.72 14.49
C THR A 246 -12.58 0.24 14.29
N ALA A 247 -12.84 1.47 13.84
CA ALA A 247 -11.80 2.49 13.64
C ALA A 247 -11.45 3.28 14.93
N GLU A 248 -11.99 2.87 16.08
CA GLU A 248 -11.77 3.45 17.42
C GLU A 248 -12.21 4.91 17.59
N TRP A 249 -13.08 5.42 16.71
CA TRP A 249 -13.70 6.74 16.87
C TRP A 249 -14.69 6.73 18.03
N LEU A 250 -15.44 5.64 18.16
CA LEU A 250 -16.33 5.37 19.28
C LEU A 250 -15.89 4.12 20.05
N HIS A 251 -16.28 4.02 21.31
CA HIS A 251 -16.12 2.83 22.12
C HIS A 251 -17.14 1.76 21.68
N PRO A 252 -16.81 0.46 21.72
CA PRO A 252 -17.72 -0.61 21.29
C PRO A 252 -19.00 -0.75 22.13
N ASP A 253 -19.04 -0.19 23.34
CA ASP A 253 -20.15 -0.29 24.30
C ASP A 253 -21.49 0.18 23.70
N GLU A 254 -22.57 -0.53 24.03
CA GLU A 254 -23.66 -0.75 23.06
C GLU A 254 -24.78 0.27 23.07
N ASP A 255 -25.07 0.87 24.22
CA ASP A 255 -26.31 1.64 24.38
C ASP A 255 -26.17 3.11 23.96
N GLN A 256 -25.00 3.69 24.15
CA GLN A 256 -24.77 5.10 23.89
C GLN A 256 -23.40 5.37 23.24
N PRO A 257 -23.33 6.25 22.23
CA PRO A 257 -22.07 6.72 21.67
C PRO A 257 -21.15 7.31 22.74
N VAL A 258 -20.02 6.63 22.99
CA VAL A 258 -18.92 7.14 23.82
C VAL A 258 -17.68 7.28 22.95
N ALA A 259 -16.88 8.32 23.15
CA ALA A 259 -15.68 8.53 22.37
C ALA A 259 -14.66 7.41 22.60
N GLY A 260 -14.13 6.85 21.51
CA GLY A 260 -13.09 5.83 21.55
C GLY A 260 -11.68 6.43 21.71
N ARG A 261 -10.67 5.56 21.87
CA ARG A 261 -9.27 5.96 22.08
C ARG A 261 -8.72 6.84 20.96
N ARG A 262 -9.07 6.56 19.70
CA ARG A 262 -8.66 7.39 18.57
C ARG A 262 -9.40 8.73 18.56
N GLY A 263 -10.70 8.72 18.85
CA GLY A 263 -11.51 9.91 18.98
C GLY A 263 -10.97 10.90 20.01
N ALA A 264 -10.77 10.44 21.26
CA ALA A 264 -10.24 11.25 22.35
C ALA A 264 -8.87 11.87 22.01
N ARG A 265 -7.95 11.08 21.43
CA ARG A 265 -6.63 11.56 20.99
C ARG A 265 -6.71 12.62 19.89
N ALA A 266 -7.61 12.44 18.92
CA ALA A 266 -7.76 13.35 17.80
C ALA A 266 -8.28 14.73 18.23
N VAL A 267 -9.19 14.77 19.21
CA VAL A 267 -9.73 16.01 19.75
C VAL A 267 -8.73 16.70 20.67
N ALA A 268 -8.06 15.96 21.56
CA ALA A 268 -7.03 16.52 22.45
C ALA A 268 -5.84 17.14 21.71
N LYS A 269 -5.50 16.64 20.51
CA LYS A 269 -4.44 17.20 19.68
C LYS A 269 -4.78 18.60 19.15
N ASP A 270 -6.05 18.85 18.82
CA ASP A 270 -6.49 20.15 18.32
C ASP A 270 -6.53 21.21 19.43
N SER A 271 -6.86 20.83 20.67
CA SER A 271 -6.88 21.75 21.80
C SER A 271 -5.50 22.26 22.24
N ARG A 272 -4.42 21.77 21.62
CA ARG A 272 -3.03 22.18 21.88
C ARG A 272 -2.43 23.07 20.78
N VAL A 273 -3.19 23.32 19.71
CA VAL A 273 -2.83 24.20 18.58
C VAL A 273 -3.61 25.49 18.71
#